data_AF-A0A967GIU8-F1
#
_entry.id   AF-A0A967GIU8-F1
#
_cell.length_a   1.000
_cell.length_b   1.000
_cell.length_c   1.000
_cell.angle_alpha   90.00
_cell.angle_beta   90.00
_cell.angle_gamma   90.00
#
_symmetry.space_group_name_H-M   'P 1'
#
loop_
_entity.id
_entity.type
_entity.pdbx_description
1 polymer ?
#
loop_
_entity_poly.entity_id
_entity_poly.type
_entity_poly.pdbx_seq_one_letter_code
_entity_poly.pdbx_strand_id
1 'polypeptide(L)'
;VEVDAQSGETRIWIVSTAGGPEALGQLWCYRPAGDEGGAGERRHPGTLELALEPRNPEWLRNGDNLTLAPFGDLLVCENNDVAQHIVGVTASGGMYRLAANPRRDAEFAGATFSPDGGTLFVNLQQPGLTFAIKGPWHTRIDRSG
;
A
#
# COMPACT_ATOMS: atom_id res chain seq x y z
N VAL A 1 7.09 -3.98 1.25
CA VAL A 1 6.77 -4.21 2.68
C VAL A 1 6.61 -2.85 3.33
N GLU A 2 5.64 -2.67 4.22
CA GLU A 2 5.42 -1.43 4.98
C GLU A 2 5.07 -1.78 6.43
N VAL A 3 5.52 -0.98 7.40
CA VAL A 3 5.24 -1.21 8.83
C VAL A 3 4.28 -0.14 9.35
N ASP A 4 3.16 -0.57 9.92
CA ASP A 4 2.24 0.32 10.63
C ASP A 4 2.79 0.63 12.03
N ALA A 5 3.22 1.88 12.20
CA ALA A 5 3.64 2.42 13.49
C ALA A 5 2.58 3.34 14.11
N GLN A 6 1.43 3.52 13.47
CA GLN A 6 0.40 4.49 13.84
C GLN A 6 -0.70 3.87 14.72
N SER A 7 -1.04 2.59 14.50
CA SER A 7 -2.18 1.94 15.16
C SER A 7 -1.92 1.46 16.60
N GLY A 8 -0.70 1.61 17.12
CA GLY A 8 -0.30 1.09 18.44
C GLY A 8 -0.08 -0.43 18.49
N GLU A 9 -0.41 -1.14 17.40
CA GLU A 9 -0.09 -2.54 17.16
C GLU A 9 0.92 -2.64 16.01
N THR A 10 1.92 -3.50 16.12
CA THR A 10 2.83 -3.76 15.00
C THR A 10 2.09 -4.55 13.93
N ARG A 11 1.91 -3.95 12.74
CA ARG A 11 1.43 -4.64 11.53
C ARG A 11 2.45 -4.47 10.41
N ILE A 12 2.74 -5.54 9.70
CA ILE A 12 3.67 -5.55 8.58
C ILE A 12 2.88 -5.90 7.32
N TRP A 13 2.69 -4.91 6.46
CA TRP A 13 2.02 -5.06 5.17
C TRP A 13 3.02 -5.55 4.13
N ILE A 14 2.63 -6.60 3.41
CA ILE A 14 3.42 -7.21 2.36
C ILE A 14 2.56 -7.19 1.10
N VAL A 15 3.16 -6.79 -0.01
CA VAL A 15 2.52 -6.88 -1.31
C VAL A 15 3.20 -7.96 -2.14
N SER A 16 2.40 -8.74 -2.82
CA SER A 16 2.83 -9.71 -3.82
C SER A 16 2.32 -9.25 -5.17
N THR A 17 3.21 -8.76 -6.03
CA THR A 17 2.83 -8.05 -7.28
C THR A 17 2.00 -8.90 -8.24
N ALA A 18 2.29 -10.19 -8.36
CA ALA A 18 1.59 -11.11 -9.27
C ALA A 18 0.96 -12.30 -8.53
N GLY A 19 0.74 -12.17 -7.22
CA GLY A 19 0.08 -13.19 -6.42
C GLY A 19 -1.39 -13.40 -6.78
N GLY A 20 -1.93 -14.54 -6.33
CA GLY A 20 -3.34 -14.90 -6.51
C GLY A 20 -3.66 -15.53 -7.88
N PRO A 21 -4.85 -16.16 -8.02
CA PRO A 21 -5.23 -16.89 -9.23
C PRO A 21 -5.28 -16.03 -10.51
N GLU A 22 -5.65 -14.76 -10.37
CA GLU A 22 -5.77 -13.82 -11.48
C GLU A 22 -4.45 -13.10 -11.80
N ALA A 23 -3.38 -13.37 -11.05
CA ALA A 23 -2.09 -12.69 -11.13
C ALA A 23 -2.18 -11.14 -11.04
N LEU A 24 -3.23 -10.63 -10.39
CA LEU A 24 -3.45 -9.20 -10.16
C LEU A 24 -2.73 -8.67 -8.91
N GLY A 25 -2.17 -9.58 -8.10
CA GLY A 25 -1.46 -9.26 -6.88
C GLY A 25 -2.27 -9.52 -5.61
N GLN A 26 -1.60 -9.42 -4.46
CA GLN A 26 -2.21 -9.65 -3.15
C GLN A 26 -1.60 -8.70 -2.12
N LEU A 27 -2.41 -8.31 -1.12
CA LEU A 27 -1.92 -7.68 0.10
C LEU A 27 -2.06 -8.64 1.26
N TRP A 28 -0.96 -8.81 1.98
CA TRP A 28 -0.87 -9.62 3.18
C TRP A 28 -0.57 -8.73 4.38
N CYS A 29 -1.17 -9.05 5.52
CA CYS A 29 -0.88 -8.39 6.79
C CYS A 29 -0.29 -9.42 7.74
N TYR A 30 0.97 -9.21 8.14
CA TYR A 30 1.62 -9.98 9.19
C TYR A 30 1.50 -9.22 10.52
N ARG A 31 1.03 -9.91 11.56
CA ARG A 31 1.01 -9.43 12.94
C ARG A 31 1.96 -10.32 13.75
N PRO A 32 3.17 -9.84 14.13
CA PRO A 32 4.05 -10.61 14.99
C PRO A 32 3.41 -10.82 16.36
N ALA A 33 3.77 -11.91 17.02
CA ALA A 33 3.36 -12.15 18.39
C ALA A 33 4.30 -11.48 19.40
N GLY A 34 3.92 -11.48 20.69
CA GLY A 34 4.73 -10.88 21.74
C GLY A 34 6.07 -11.58 21.98
N ASP A 35 6.18 -12.86 21.63
CA ASP A 35 7.36 -13.71 21.79
C ASP A 35 8.03 -14.09 20.45
N GLU A 36 7.79 -13.30 19.40
CA GLU A 36 8.42 -13.40 18.07
C GLU A 36 9.94 -13.58 18.16
N GLY A 37 10.49 -14.63 17.52
CA GLY A 37 11.92 -14.95 17.54
C GLY A 37 12.43 -15.50 18.87
N GLY A 38 11.57 -15.66 19.88
CA GLY A 38 11.89 -16.18 21.20
C GLY A 38 11.54 -17.65 21.39
N ALA A 39 11.92 -18.21 22.55
CA ALA A 39 11.61 -19.60 22.90
C ALA A 39 10.10 -19.88 23.09
N GLY A 40 9.27 -18.83 23.15
CA GLY A 40 7.83 -18.90 23.27
C GLY A 40 7.08 -19.00 21.94
N GLU A 41 7.66 -18.51 20.84
CA GLU A 41 6.99 -18.25 19.55
C GLU A 41 6.10 -19.41 19.09
N ARG A 42 6.56 -20.66 19.23
CA ARG A 42 5.79 -21.85 18.82
C ARG A 42 4.45 -22.01 19.53
N ARG A 43 4.27 -21.44 20.72
CA ARG A 43 3.02 -21.50 21.50
C ARG A 43 2.06 -20.37 21.13
N HIS A 44 2.58 -19.24 20.71
CA HIS A 44 1.82 -18.05 20.31
C HIS A 44 2.43 -17.47 19.04
N PRO A 45 2.29 -18.13 17.87
CA PRO A 45 2.93 -17.64 16.65
C PRO A 45 2.27 -16.35 16.16
N GLY A 46 3.03 -15.53 15.44
CA GLY A 46 2.48 -14.44 14.65
C GLY A 46 1.43 -14.94 13.64
N THR A 47 0.60 -14.03 13.17
CA THR A 47 -0.47 -14.34 12.22
C THR A 47 -0.20 -13.67 10.88
N LEU A 48 -0.35 -14.41 9.79
CA LEU A 48 -0.30 -13.90 8.42
C LEU A 48 -1.68 -14.00 7.80
N GLU A 49 -2.25 -12.88 7.42
CA GLU A 49 -3.61 -12.76 6.87
C GLU A 49 -3.56 -12.28 5.42
N LEU A 50 -4.28 -12.95 4.52
CA LEU A 50 -4.55 -12.43 3.17
C LEU A 50 -5.61 -11.34 3.30
N ALA A 51 -5.17 -10.09 3.38
CA ALA A 51 -6.03 -8.94 3.63
C ALA A 51 -6.79 -8.50 2.38
N LEU A 52 -6.20 -8.66 1.19
CA LEU A 52 -6.82 -8.27 -0.07
C LEU A 52 -6.30 -9.12 -1.24
N GLU A 53 -7.22 -9.64 -2.05
CA GLU A 53 -6.95 -10.33 -3.32
C GLU A 53 -7.92 -9.76 -4.39
N PRO A 54 -7.46 -8.87 -5.29
CA PRO A 54 -8.30 -8.31 -6.33
C PRO A 54 -8.77 -9.40 -7.30
N ARG A 55 -10.05 -9.36 -7.66
CA ARG A 55 -10.65 -10.20 -8.73
C ARG A 55 -11.07 -9.38 -9.94
N ASN A 56 -10.90 -8.07 -9.87
CA ASN A 56 -11.22 -7.14 -10.93
C ASN A 56 -10.04 -6.18 -11.11
N PRO A 57 -9.40 -6.18 -12.29
CA PRO A 57 -8.26 -5.31 -12.54
C PRO A 57 -8.59 -3.81 -12.54
N GLU A 58 -9.88 -3.43 -12.55
CA GLU A 58 -10.26 -2.02 -12.43
C GLU A 58 -10.04 -1.46 -11.02
N TRP A 59 -9.90 -2.32 -10.01
CA TRP A 59 -9.73 -1.89 -8.62
C TRP A 59 -8.27 -1.79 -8.20
N LEU A 60 -7.50 -2.83 -8.49
CA LEU A 60 -6.06 -2.89 -8.25
C LEU A 60 -5.46 -3.91 -9.22
N ARG A 61 -4.36 -3.53 -9.87
CA ARG A 61 -3.59 -4.38 -10.76
C ARG A 61 -2.10 -4.24 -10.48
N ASN A 62 -1.50 -5.36 -10.07
CA ASN A 62 -0.06 -5.49 -9.86
C ASN A 62 0.48 -4.40 -8.92
N GLY A 63 -0.14 -4.25 -7.75
CA GLY A 63 0.42 -3.41 -6.69
C GLY A 63 1.83 -3.88 -6.34
N ASP A 64 2.77 -2.94 -6.18
CA ASP A 64 4.20 -3.25 -6.04
C ASP A 64 4.82 -2.55 -4.84
N ASN A 65 4.54 -1.26 -4.65
CA ASN A 65 5.06 -0.49 -3.53
C ASN A 65 3.95 -0.02 -2.60
N LEU A 66 4.27 0.07 -1.31
CA LEU A 66 3.32 0.39 -0.25
C LEU A 66 3.81 1.60 0.54
N THR A 67 2.87 2.43 1.00
CA THR A 67 3.13 3.38 2.09
C THR A 67 1.88 3.61 2.91
N LEU A 68 2.03 3.69 4.23
CA LEU A 68 0.92 4.02 5.11
C LEU A 68 0.71 5.53 5.13
N ALA A 69 -0.51 5.97 4.82
CA ALA A 69 -0.85 7.39 4.85
C ALA A 69 -1.04 7.89 6.29
N PRO A 70 -0.84 9.20 6.57
CA PRO A 70 -1.07 9.79 7.90
C PRO A 70 -2.52 9.67 8.39
N PHE A 71 -3.45 9.40 7.48
CA PHE A 71 -4.87 9.21 7.77
C PHE A 71 -5.27 7.73 7.89
N GLY A 72 -4.30 6.82 7.92
CA GLY A 72 -4.48 5.40 8.25
C GLY A 72 -4.81 4.45 7.09
N ASP A 73 -4.94 4.96 5.86
CA ASP A 73 -5.09 4.11 4.68
C ASP A 73 -3.74 3.65 4.15
N LEU A 74 -3.73 2.49 3.49
CA LEU A 74 -2.56 2.00 2.78
C LEU A 74 -2.60 2.52 1.33
N LEU A 75 -1.55 3.21 0.89
CA LEU A 75 -1.38 3.58 -0.51
C LEU A 75 -0.54 2.52 -1.22
N VAL A 76 -1.01 2.08 -2.38
CA VAL A 76 -0.41 1.04 -3.21
C VAL A 76 -0.06 1.65 -4.56
N CYS A 77 1.21 1.58 -4.97
CA CYS A 77 1.65 1.95 -6.30
C CYS A 77 1.53 0.73 -7.23
N GLU A 78 0.84 0.88 -8.36
CA GLU A 78 0.74 -0.17 -9.37
C GLU A 78 1.99 -0.23 -10.27
N ASN A 79 2.29 -1.44 -10.74
CA ASN A 79 3.31 -1.76 -11.74
C ASN A 79 2.72 -2.73 -12.78
N ASN A 80 2.06 -2.20 -13.80
CA ASN A 80 1.47 -2.96 -14.91
C ASN A 80 1.85 -2.41 -16.29
N ASP A 81 1.26 -2.92 -17.37
CA ASP A 81 1.50 -2.49 -18.75
C ASP A 81 0.37 -1.62 -19.34
N VAL A 82 -0.64 -1.29 -18.54
CA VAL A 82 -1.83 -0.55 -18.98
C VAL A 82 -1.80 0.88 -18.45
N ALA A 83 -2.25 1.11 -17.23
CA ALA A 83 -2.39 2.41 -16.60
C ALA A 83 -1.99 2.26 -15.15
N GLN A 84 -1.06 3.11 -14.70
CA GLN A 84 -0.56 3.06 -13.32
C GLN A 84 -1.35 4.01 -12.46
N HIS A 85 -1.78 3.51 -11.32
CA HIS A 85 -2.41 4.31 -10.29
C HIS A 85 -1.61 4.25 -8.98
N ILE A 86 -1.86 5.26 -8.16
CA ILE A 86 -1.73 5.10 -6.71
C ILE A 86 -3.15 4.79 -6.22
N VAL A 87 -3.34 3.59 -5.68
CA VAL A 87 -4.61 3.11 -5.13
C VAL A 87 -4.56 3.22 -3.61
N GLY A 88 -5.54 3.88 -3.01
CA GLY A 88 -5.74 3.86 -1.57
C GLY A 88 -6.61 2.68 -1.17
N VAL A 89 -6.19 1.93 -0.16
CA VAL A 89 -6.90 0.80 0.45
C VAL A 89 -7.29 1.20 1.86
N THR A 90 -8.59 1.15 2.13
CA THR A 90 -9.18 1.50 3.43
C THR A 90 -8.97 0.36 4.44
N ALA A 91 -9.05 0.67 5.73
CA ALA A 91 -9.08 -0.36 6.79
C ALA A 91 -10.23 -1.37 6.63
N SER A 92 -11.33 -1.00 5.96
CA SER A 92 -12.45 -1.88 5.62
C SER A 92 -12.27 -2.67 4.31
N GLY A 93 -11.13 -2.54 3.63
CA GLY A 93 -10.85 -3.22 2.35
C GLY A 93 -11.42 -2.52 1.10
N GLY A 94 -12.16 -1.43 1.26
CA GLY A 94 -12.55 -0.53 0.16
C GLY A 94 -11.32 0.06 -0.56
N MET A 95 -11.48 0.41 -1.83
CA MET A 95 -10.41 0.92 -2.69
C MET A 95 -10.81 2.20 -3.42
N TYR A 96 -9.86 3.11 -3.65
CA TYR A 96 -10.05 4.30 -4.47
C TYR A 96 -8.78 4.71 -5.20
N ARG A 97 -8.92 5.37 -6.36
CA ARG A 97 -7.77 5.93 -7.10
C ARG A 97 -7.40 7.30 -6.52
N LEU A 98 -6.18 7.41 -5.99
CA LEU A 98 -5.63 8.66 -5.48
C LEU A 98 -5.01 9.49 -6.61
N ALA A 99 -4.19 8.84 -7.44
CA ALA A 99 -3.48 9.45 -8.56
C ALA A 99 -3.40 8.48 -9.73
N ALA A 100 -3.20 9.04 -10.93
CA ALA A 100 -2.98 8.27 -12.16
C ALA A 100 -1.74 8.81 -12.86
N ASN A 101 -0.90 7.90 -13.38
CA ASN A 101 0.14 8.26 -14.34
C ASN A 101 -0.44 8.14 -15.75
N PRO A 102 -0.50 9.23 -16.54
CA PRO A 102 -0.98 9.16 -17.91
C PRO A 102 0.02 8.47 -18.86
N ARG A 103 1.27 8.26 -18.43
CA ARG A 103 2.28 7.54 -19.20
C ARG A 103 2.12 6.03 -19.03
N ARG A 104 2.28 5.30 -20.14
CA ARG A 104 2.21 3.82 -20.16
C ARG A 104 3.58 3.15 -20.10
N ASP A 105 4.65 3.93 -20.23
CA ASP A 105 6.04 3.45 -20.29
C ASP A 105 6.81 3.67 -18.98
N ALA A 106 6.12 4.00 -17.88
CA ALA A 106 6.72 4.29 -16.60
C ALA A 106 5.80 3.89 -15.44
N GLU A 107 6.38 3.22 -14.45
CA GLU A 107 5.71 2.86 -13.19
C GLU A 107 5.89 3.93 -12.10
N PHE A 108 4.98 3.93 -11.13
CA PHE A 108 5.24 4.57 -9.85
C PHE A 108 6.18 3.68 -9.04
N ALA A 109 7.43 4.12 -8.85
CA ALA A 109 8.48 3.38 -8.16
C ALA A 109 8.52 3.72 -6.65
N GLY A 110 7.33 3.82 -6.05
CA GLY A 110 7.15 4.03 -4.63
C GLY A 110 6.74 5.44 -4.24
N ALA A 111 6.17 5.51 -3.05
CA ALA A 111 5.74 6.73 -2.42
C ALA A 111 6.09 6.71 -0.93
N THR A 112 6.23 7.88 -0.32
CA THR A 112 6.42 8.00 1.12
C THR A 112 5.98 9.37 1.60
N PHE A 113 5.51 9.47 2.83
CA PHE A 113 5.17 10.75 3.45
C PHE A 113 6.39 11.38 4.12
N SER A 114 6.43 12.72 4.12
CA SER A 114 7.32 13.46 5.01
C SER A 114 7.04 13.08 6.48
N PRO A 115 8.03 13.23 7.39
CA PRO A 115 7.84 12.87 8.80
C PRO A 115 6.68 13.59 9.50
N ASP A 116 6.35 14.80 9.05
CA ASP A 116 5.21 15.58 9.54
C ASP A 116 3.89 15.21 8.87
N GLY A 117 3.87 14.29 7.89
CA GLY A 117 2.70 13.89 7.12
C GLY A 117 2.21 14.93 6.10
N GLY A 118 2.82 16.11 6.01
CA GLY A 118 2.32 17.23 5.20
C GLY A 118 2.62 17.14 3.70
N THR A 119 3.51 16.25 3.29
CA THR A 119 3.92 16.07 1.88
C THR A 119 4.00 14.59 1.53
N LEU A 120 3.37 14.19 0.43
CA LEU A 120 3.56 12.89 -0.20
C LEU A 120 4.63 13.03 -1.28
N PHE A 121 5.72 12.27 -1.15
CA PHE A 121 6.71 12.10 -2.20
C PHE A 121 6.35 10.88 -3.03
N VAL A 122 6.36 11.01 -4.35
CA VAL A 122 6.07 9.92 -5.30
C VAL A 122 7.16 9.86 -6.35
N ASN A 123 7.71 8.67 -6.57
CA ASN A 123 8.74 8.43 -7.57
C ASN A 123 8.12 7.88 -8.85
N LEU A 124 8.60 8.36 -10.00
CA LEU A 124 8.31 7.81 -11.31
C LEU A 124 9.60 7.24 -11.91
N GLN A 125 9.63 5.93 -12.17
CA GLN A 125 10.85 5.21 -12.52
C GLN A 125 11.56 5.81 -13.74
N GLN A 126 10.78 6.09 -14.79
CA GLN A 126 11.24 6.75 -16.01
C GLN A 126 10.45 8.05 -16.21
N PRO A 127 11.10 9.22 -16.35
CA PRO A 127 12.54 9.43 -16.53
C PRO A 127 13.32 9.65 -15.21
N GLY A 128 12.87 9.08 -14.09
CA GLY A 128 13.52 9.26 -12.78
C GLY A 128 13.11 10.56 -12.09
N LEU A 129 11.82 10.81 -12.01
CA LEU A 129 11.27 12.03 -11.37
C LEU A 129 10.77 11.72 -9.96
N THR A 130 10.88 12.71 -9.08
CA THR A 130 10.20 12.71 -7.78
C THR A 130 9.26 13.91 -7.71
N PHE A 131 7.99 13.65 -7.43
CA PHE A 131 6.98 14.66 -7.19
C PHE A 131 6.81 14.89 -5.69
N ALA A 132 6.75 16.15 -5.27
CA ALA A 132 6.38 16.53 -3.91
C ALA A 132 4.95 17.09 -3.94
N ILE A 133 4.01 16.35 -3.34
CA ILE A 133 2.57 16.65 -3.38
C ILE A 133 2.12 17.10 -1.99
N LYS A 134 1.79 18.39 -1.87
CA LYS A 134 1.19 18.96 -0.66
C LYS A 134 -0.32 18.75 -0.69
N GLY A 135 -0.91 18.46 0.46
CA GLY A 135 -2.35 18.25 0.58
C GLY A 135 -2.79 18.22 2.04
N PRO A 136 -4.11 18.18 2.29
CA PRO A 136 -4.67 18.03 3.63
C PRO A 136 -4.58 16.57 4.09
N TRP A 137 -3.36 16.01 4.12
CA TRP A 137 -3.11 14.59 4.34
C TRP A 137 -3.43 14.12 5.77
N HIS A 138 -3.70 15.01 6.72
CA HIS A 138 -4.14 14.61 8.06
C HIS A 138 -5.63 14.29 8.16
N THR A 139 -6.38 14.57 7.11
CA THR A 139 -7.82 14.33 7.09
C THR A 139 -8.16 13.45 5.91
N ARG A 140 -8.84 12.34 6.19
CA ARG A 140 -9.43 11.53 5.14
C ARG A 140 -10.52 12.35 4.45
N ILE A 141 -10.36 12.63 3.17
CA ILE A 141 -11.44 13.18 2.37
C ILE A 141 -12.40 12.02 2.14
N ASP A 142 -13.55 12.04 2.82
CA ASP A 142 -14.63 11.10 2.53
C ASP A 142 -15.05 11.29 1.07
N ARG A 143 -14.80 10.26 0.26
CA ARG A 143 -15.22 10.19 -1.14
C ARG A 143 -16.41 9.25 -1.32
N SER A 144 -17.30 9.16 -0.32
CA SER A 144 -18.64 8.60 -0.51
C SER A 144 -19.44 9.48 -1.48
N GLY A 145 -19.21 9.25 -2.77
CA GLY A 145 -19.90 9.85 -3.90
C GLY A 145 -20.01 8.86 -5.04
#